data_AF-X1DZV0-F1
#
_entry.id   AF-X1DZV0-F1
#
_cell.length_a   1.000
_cell.length_b   1.000
_cell.length_c   1.000
_cell.angle_alpha   90.00
_cell.angle_beta   90.00
_cell.angle_gamma   90.00
#
_symmetry.space_group_name_H-M   'P 1'
#
loop_
_entity.id
_entity.type
_entity.pdbx_description
1 polymer ?
#
loop_
_entity_poly.entity_id
_entity_poly.type
_entity_poly.pdbx_seq_one_letter_code
_entity_poly.pdbx_strand_id
1 'polypeptide(L)' 'MKEWECVQVGHHKDIGRTIEKRETDGWKLHTYQAQGSPSLVNHYLLFEREREKK' A
#
# COMPACT_ATOMS: atom_id res chain seq x y z
N MET A 1 -12.58 4.79 -13.98
CA MET A 1 -12.99 4.13 -12.70
C MET A 1 -11.70 3.80 -11.98
N LYS A 2 -11.62 3.91 -10.66
CA LYS A 2 -10.36 3.61 -9.97
C LYS A 2 -10.22 2.10 -9.69
N GLU A 3 -9.01 1.58 -9.83
CA GLU A 3 -8.63 0.28 -9.28
C GLU A 3 -8.02 0.49 -7.91
N TRP A 4 -8.24 -0.48 -7.02
CA TRP A 4 -7.84 -0.42 -5.62
C TRP A 4 -7.13 -1.70 -5.24
N GLU A 5 -6.03 -1.57 -4.52
CA GLU A 5 -5.28 -2.72 -4.01
C GLU A 5 -4.77 -2.44 -2.60
N CYS A 6 -5.05 -3.36 -1.66
CA CYS A 6 -4.55 -3.30 -0.31
C CYS A 6 -3.38 -4.27 -0.13
N VAL A 7 -2.26 -3.77 0.40
CA VAL A 7 -1.04 -4.53 0.61
C VAL A 7 -0.72 -4.57 2.09
N GLN A 8 -0.63 -5.78 2.64
CA GLN A 8 -0.09 -5.99 3.98
C GLN A 8 1.43 -6.07 3.91
N VAL A 9 2.10 -5.27 4.72
CA VAL A 9 3.55 -5.27 4.93
C VAL A 9 3.82 -5.74 6.35
N GLY A 10 4.60 -6.82 6.47
CA GLY A 10 4.85 -7.47 7.77
C GLY A 10 5.86 -6.76 8.65
N HIS A 11 6.65 -5.82 8.11
CA HIS A 11 7.68 -5.12 8.86
C HIS A 11 7.81 -3.66 8.42
N HIS A 12 7.85 -2.72 9.36
CA HIS A 12 7.84 -1.28 9.07
C HIS A 12 9.00 -0.81 8.16
N LYS A 13 10.15 -1.49 8.21
CA LYS A 13 11.31 -1.21 7.34
C LYS A 13 11.03 -1.39 5.85
N ASP A 14 10.07 -2.25 5.49
CA ASP A 14 9.75 -2.54 4.09
C ASP A 14 8.68 -1.60 3.51
N ILE A 15 8.10 -0.71 4.33
CA ILE A 15 7.04 0.21 3.91
C ILE A 15 7.51 1.12 2.77
N GLY A 16 8.63 1.82 2.96
CA GLY A 16 9.16 2.77 1.97
C GLY A 16 9.43 2.08 0.64
N ARG A 17 10.14 0.94 0.67
CA ARG A 17 10.40 0.11 -0.53
C ARG A 17 9.11 -0.34 -1.21
N THR A 18 8.08 -0.70 -0.44
CA THR A 18 6.79 -1.13 -1.00
C THR A 18 6.08 0.02 -1.69
N ILE A 19 6.08 1.22 -1.09
CA ILE A 19 5.51 2.43 -1.70
C ILE A 19 6.23 2.76 -3.00
N GLU A 20 7.57 2.87 -2.98
CA GLU A 20 8.38 3.20 -4.17
C GLU A 20 8.13 2.23 -5.33
N LYS A 21 8.08 0.92 -5.03
CA LYS A 21 7.78 -0.11 -6.03
C LYS A 21 6.39 0.08 -6.63
N ARG A 22 5.38 0.29 -5.78
CA ARG A 22 3.99 0.46 -6.23
C ARG A 22 3.81 1.74 -7.05
N GLU A 23 4.46 2.83 -6.64
CA GLU A 23 4.43 4.09 -7.38
C GLU A 23 5.12 3.99 -8.74
N THR A 24 6.22 3.22 -8.83
CA THR A 24 6.87 2.88 -10.10
C THR A 24 5.93 2.08 -11.02
N ASP A 25 5.11 1.20 -10.44
CA ASP A 25 4.11 0.38 -11.16
C ASP A 25 2.82 1.18 -11.51
N GLY A 26 2.81 2.50 -11.32
CA GLY A 26 1.71 3.39 -11.67
C GLY A 26 0.58 3.44 -10.63
N TRP A 27 0.79 2.91 -9.44
CA TRP A 27 -0.13 3.05 -8.32
C TRP A 27 0.15 4.32 -7.52
N LYS A 28 -0.84 4.82 -6.81
CA LYS A 28 -0.70 5.95 -5.89
C LYS A 28 -1.13 5.53 -4.49
N LEU A 29 -0.31 5.82 -3.48
CA LEU A 29 -0.72 5.56 -2.10
C LEU A 29 -1.92 6.43 -1.73
N HIS A 30 -3.01 5.78 -1.32
CA HIS A 30 -4.23 6.44 -0.86
C HIS A 30 -4.25 6.58 0.67
N THR A 31 -3.94 5.51 1.39
CA THR A 31 -3.87 5.55 2.86
C THR A 31 -2.92 4.50 3.42
N TYR A 32 -2.43 4.75 4.63
CA TYR A 32 -1.61 3.83 5.41
C TYR A 32 -2.22 3.67 6.81
N GLN A 33 -2.47 2.43 7.22
CA GLN A 33 -2.86 2.10 8.58
C GLN A 33 -1.90 1.07 9.19
N ALA A 34 -1.51 1.30 10.44
CA ALA A 34 -0.82 0.32 11.26
C ALA A 34 -1.79 -0.18 12.33
N GLN A 35 -1.99 -1.49 12.40
CA GLN A 35 -2.88 -2.11 13.37
C GLN A 35 -2.20 -3.32 14.01
N GLY A 36 -2.26 -3.40 15.33
CA GLY A 36 -1.71 -4.53 16.06
C GLY A 36 -1.49 -4.26 17.54
N SER A 37 -0.75 -5.15 18.19
CA SER A 37 -0.29 -5.02 19.57
C SER A 37 1.14 -4.45 19.60
N PRO A 38 1.67 -4.03 20.76
CA PRO A 38 3.07 -3.60 20.87
C PRO A 38 4.10 -4.62 20.38
N SER A 39 3.75 -5.91 20.37
CA SER A 39 4.62 -7.01 19.95
C SER A 39 4.40 -7.48 18.51
N LEU A 40 3.28 -7.11 17.87
CA LEU A 40 2.96 -7.50 16.50
C LEU A 40 2.15 -6.39 15.83
N VAL A 41 2.78 -5.68 14.90
CA VAL A 41 2.14 -4.60 14.13
C VAL A 41 2.05 -5.01 12.67
N ASN A 42 0.83 -5.03 12.13
CA ASN A 42 0.60 -5.17 10.71
C ASN A 42 0.48 -3.78 10.07
N HIS A 43 1.07 -3.62 8.89
CA HIS A 43 1.03 -2.38 8.13
C HIS A 43 0.20 -2.59 6.86
N TYR A 44 -0.86 -1.83 6.66
CA TYR A 44 -1.74 -1.93 5.50
C TYR A 44 -1.63 -0.66 4.67
N LEU A 45 -1.24 -0.82 3.41
CA LEU A 45 -1.10 0.26 2.44
C LEU A 45 -2.19 0.08 1.39
N LEU A 46 -3.12 1.02 1.31
CA LEU A 46 -4.13 1.05 0.26
C LEU A 46 -3.61 1.91 -0.89
N PHE A 47 -3.57 1.33 -2.08
CA PHE A 47 -3.19 2.00 -3.30
C PHE A 47 -4.39 2.15 -4.24
N GLU A 48 -4.37 3.23 -5.00
CA GLU A 48 -5.32 3.50 -6.09
C GLU A 48 -4.59 3.73 -7.40
N ARG A 49 -5.20 3.36 -8.53
CA ARG A 49 -4.76 3.81 -9.86
C ARG A 49 -5.96 4.03 -10.78
N GLU A 50 -5.78 4.84 -11.81
CA GLU A 50 -6.82 5.03 -12.81
C GLU A 50 -6.95 3.77 -13.68
N ARG A 51 -8.18 3.25 -13.82
CA ARG A 51 -8.48 2.22 -14.82
C ARG A 51 -8.68 2.92 -16.15
N GLU A 52 -7.75 2.71 -17.08
CA GLU A 52 -7.95 3.12 -18.47
C GLU A 52 -9.17 2.38 -19.03
N LYS A 53 -10.16 3.13 -19.51
CA LYS A 53 -11.24 2.57 -20.32
C LYS A 53 -10.64 2.32 -21.71
N LYS A 54 -10.42 1.05 -22.04
CA LYS A 54 -10.24 0.63 -23.45
C LYS A 54 -11.52 0.86 -24.22
#